data_AF-A0A843HTJ4-F1
#
_entry.id   AF-A0A843HTJ4-F1
#
_cell.length_a   1.000
_cell.length_b   1.000
_cell.length_c   1.000
_cell.angle_alpha   90.00
_cell.angle_beta   90.00
_cell.angle_gamma   90.00
#
_symmetry.space_group_name_H-M   'P 1'
#
loop_
_entity.id
_entity.type
_entity.pdbx_description
1 polymer ?
#
loop_
_entity_poly.entity_id
_entity_poly.type
_entity_poly.pdbx_seq_one_letter_code
_entity_poly.pdbx_strand_id
1 'polypeptide(L)'
;MFFNEYPYTDFHELNLNWALKMIRNLMDSVKQIDDWIENHQTEYEQLKELYDQIISGNFPDSVKKAFHDWMQKNAVAIVGDMVKMVFFGLTDDGYFVAYIPDSWNDIQFATTGLDITVPGVEYGHLVINY
;
A
#
# COMPACT_ATOMS: atom_id res chain seq x y z
N MET A 1 20.89 32.73 11.86
CA MET A 1 21.26 34.12 12.21
C MET A 1 21.21 34.21 13.74
N PHE A 2 22.31 33.87 14.44
CA PHE A 2 22.31 33.60 15.89
C PHE A 2 23.59 34.07 16.60
N PHE A 3 24.04 35.30 16.35
CA PHE A 3 25.24 35.88 16.99
C PHE A 3 25.07 37.39 17.23
N ASN A 4 24.07 37.82 18.01
CA ASN A 4 23.94 39.25 18.33
C ASN A 4 23.31 39.58 19.71
N GLU A 5 23.29 38.63 20.65
CA GLU A 5 22.88 38.87 22.04
C GLU A 5 23.92 38.34 23.03
N TYR A 6 25.15 38.86 22.93
CA TYR A 6 26.07 38.85 24.08
C TYR A 6 25.82 40.13 24.89
N PRO A 7 25.35 40.04 26.15
CA PRO A 7 25.12 41.22 26.97
C PRO A 7 26.44 41.92 27.31
N TYR A 8 26.40 43.25 27.35
CA TYR A 8 27.57 44.08 27.69
C TYR A 8 28.13 43.76 29.08
N THR A 9 29.44 43.85 29.21
CA THR A 9 30.21 43.34 30.35
C THR A 9 30.15 44.25 31.58
N ASP A 10 29.32 43.89 32.56
CA ASP A 10 29.65 44.06 33.98
C ASP A 10 29.91 42.67 34.57
N PHE A 11 31.10 42.49 35.16
CA PHE A 11 31.64 41.18 35.51
C PHE A 11 31.09 40.58 36.81
N HIS A 12 30.40 41.36 37.66
CA HIS A 12 30.10 40.92 39.02
C HIS A 12 28.63 40.55 39.30
N GLU A 13 27.64 41.23 38.72
CA GLU A 13 26.23 41.01 39.12
C GLU A 13 25.36 40.25 38.09
N LEU A 14 25.60 40.44 36.79
CA LEU A 14 24.74 39.87 35.74
C LEU A 14 25.14 38.46 35.28
N ASN A 15 26.42 38.09 35.42
CA ASN A 15 26.97 36.86 34.85
C ASN A 15 26.37 35.59 35.50
N LEU A 16 26.44 35.48 36.84
CA LEU A 16 26.12 34.22 37.53
C LEU A 16 24.63 33.88 37.47
N ASN A 17 23.73 34.83 37.63
CA ASN A 17 22.28 34.58 37.58
C ASN A 17 21.80 34.19 36.18
N TRP A 18 22.34 34.82 35.13
CA TRP A 18 22.09 34.44 33.75
C TRP A 18 22.63 33.03 33.44
N ALA A 19 23.87 32.73 33.85
CA ALA A 19 24.46 31.41 33.68
C ALA A 19 23.66 30.32 34.42
N LEU A 20 23.21 30.58 35.66
CA LEU A 20 22.35 29.66 36.41
C LEU A 20 20.99 29.43 35.73
N LYS A 21 20.39 30.46 35.13
CA LYS A 21 19.16 30.31 34.34
C LYS A 21 19.40 29.48 33.09
N MET A 22 20.49 29.73 32.36
CA MET A 22 20.88 28.94 31.18
C MET A 22 21.12 27.47 31.55
N ILE A 23 21.85 27.18 32.63
CA ILE A 23 22.11 25.83 33.13
C ILE A 23 20.79 25.12 33.50
N ARG A 24 19.84 25.81 34.16
CA ARG A 24 18.51 25.24 34.46
C ARG A 24 17.73 24.89 33.19
N ASN A 25 17.64 25.82 32.25
CA ASN A 25 16.99 25.57 30.97
C ASN A 25 17.61 24.38 30.23
N LEU A 26 18.94 24.26 30.21
CA LEU A 26 19.65 23.12 29.62
C LEU A 26 19.34 21.81 30.35
N MET A 27 19.33 21.79 31.69
CA MET A 27 18.94 20.59 32.46
C MET A 27 17.50 20.16 32.18
N ASP A 28 16.58 21.11 32.01
CA ASP A 28 15.18 20.79 31.71
C ASP A 28 14.98 20.36 30.25
N SER A 29 15.81 20.84 29.31
CA SER A 29 15.88 20.29 27.95
C SER A 29 16.48 18.89 27.89
N VAL A 30 17.51 18.58 28.71
CA VAL A 30 18.07 17.23 28.81
C VAL A 30 17.01 16.23 29.30
N LYS A 31 16.27 16.55 30.36
CA LYS A 31 15.17 15.69 30.84
C LYS A 31 14.11 15.44 29.77
N GLN A 32 13.69 16.49 29.05
CA GLN A 32 12.72 16.33 27.96
C GLN A 32 13.24 15.43 26.83
N ILE A 33 14.56 15.41 26.59
CA ILE A 33 15.19 14.49 25.63
C ILE A 33 15.22 13.07 26.20
N ASP A 34 15.54 12.88 27.48
CA ASP A 34 15.51 11.57 28.14
C ASP A 34 14.09 10.97 28.11
N ASP A 35 13.07 11.76 28.51
CA ASP A 35 11.65 11.39 28.42
C ASP A 35 11.25 11.06 26.97
N TRP A 36 11.72 11.84 25.99
CA TRP A 36 11.44 11.59 24.57
C TRP A 36 12.06 10.28 24.08
N ILE A 37 13.30 9.97 24.49
CA ILE A 37 13.99 8.72 24.15
C ILE A 37 13.23 7.51 24.72
N GLU A 38 12.81 7.54 25.99
CA GLU A 38 12.08 6.44 26.63
C GLU A 38 10.74 6.15 25.93
N ASN A 39 9.99 7.20 25.59
CA ASN A 39 8.75 7.06 24.84
C ASN A 39 8.98 6.46 23.43
N HIS A 40 9.99 6.93 22.68
CA HIS A 40 10.26 6.42 21.34
C HIS A 40 10.85 5.00 21.32
N GLN A 41 11.57 4.60 22.38
CA GLN A 41 11.96 3.19 22.58
C GLN A 41 10.73 2.29 22.78
N THR A 42 9.75 2.76 23.55
CA THR A 42 8.49 2.04 23.77
C THR A 42 7.69 1.88 22.47
N GLU A 43 7.53 2.94 21.69
CA GLU A 43 6.87 2.90 20.37
C GLU A 43 7.61 1.98 19.38
N TYR A 44 8.94 1.99 19.39
CA TYR A 44 9.76 1.13 18.53
C TYR A 44 9.58 -0.36 18.84
N GLU A 45 9.60 -0.75 20.12
CA GLU A 45 9.39 -2.16 20.50
C GLU A 45 7.95 -2.63 20.20
N GLN A 46 6.93 -1.76 20.36
CA GLN A 46 5.57 -2.07 19.93
C GLN A 46 5.46 -2.29 18.42
N LEU A 47 6.11 -1.44 17.61
CA LEU A 47 6.13 -1.58 16.15
C LEU A 47 6.85 -2.87 15.72
N LYS A 48 7.95 -3.21 16.40
CA LYS A 48 8.73 -4.42 16.18
C LYS A 48 7.96 -5.69 16.55
N GLU A 49 7.25 -5.69 17.68
CA GLU A 49 6.37 -6.79 18.06
C GLU A 49 5.27 -7.01 17.01
N LEU A 50 4.62 -5.93 16.55
CA LEU A 50 3.61 -6.00 15.49
C LEU A 50 4.18 -6.56 14.16
N TYR A 51 5.40 -6.17 13.81
CA TYR A 51 6.12 -6.66 12.63
C TYR A 51 6.43 -8.16 12.74
N ASP A 52 6.93 -8.62 13.89
CA ASP A 52 7.22 -10.04 14.15
C ASP A 52 5.93 -10.89 14.16
N GLN A 53 4.84 -10.36 14.70
CA GLN A 53 3.50 -10.97 14.65
C GLN A 53 2.96 -11.10 13.20
N ILE A 54 3.20 -10.08 12.36
CA ILE A 54 2.81 -10.10 10.94
C ILE A 54 3.61 -11.16 10.16
N ILE A 55 4.94 -11.22 10.32
CA ILE A 55 5.80 -12.14 9.56
C ILE A 55 5.64 -13.60 10.03
N SER A 56 5.36 -13.83 11.31
CA SER A 56 5.00 -15.15 11.82
C SER A 56 3.58 -15.61 11.42
N GLY A 57 2.79 -14.76 10.76
CA GLY A 57 1.41 -15.04 10.36
C GLY A 57 0.40 -14.96 11.51
N ASN A 58 0.82 -14.58 12.72
CA ASN A 58 -0.03 -14.41 13.90
C ASN A 58 -0.64 -12.99 13.96
N PHE A 59 -1.36 -12.60 12.90
CA PHE A 59 -1.93 -11.26 12.77
C PHE A 59 -2.88 -10.91 13.93
N PRO A 60 -2.74 -9.75 14.59
CA PRO A 60 -3.73 -9.24 15.54
C PRO A 60 -5.11 -9.06 14.89
N ASP A 61 -6.18 -9.24 15.66
CA ASP A 61 -7.56 -9.17 15.13
C ASP A 61 -7.92 -7.78 14.58
N SER A 62 -7.31 -6.72 15.10
CA SER A 62 -7.40 -5.36 14.54
C SER A 62 -6.84 -5.30 13.10
N VAL A 63 -5.69 -5.93 12.85
CA VAL A 63 -5.06 -6.03 11.53
C VAL A 63 -5.89 -6.92 10.60
N LYS A 64 -6.37 -8.07 11.09
CA LYS A 64 -7.29 -8.95 10.34
C LYS A 64 -8.55 -8.19 9.89
N LYS A 65 -9.16 -7.41 10.80
CA LYS A 65 -10.34 -6.60 10.49
C LYS A 65 -10.03 -5.49 9.48
N ALA A 66 -8.94 -4.76 9.65
CA ALA A 66 -8.53 -3.71 8.71
C ALA A 66 -8.28 -4.28 7.30
N PHE A 67 -7.61 -5.44 7.21
CA PHE A 67 -7.39 -6.14 5.95
C PHE A 67 -8.70 -6.65 5.34
N HIS A 68 -9.61 -7.23 6.13
CA HIS A 68 -10.94 -7.64 5.67
C HIS A 68 -11.76 -6.45 5.11
N ASP A 69 -11.79 -5.33 5.84
CA ASP A 69 -12.56 -4.14 5.43
C ASP A 69 -11.94 -3.47 4.19
N TRP A 70 -10.63 -3.60 3.98
CA TRP A 70 -9.96 -3.24 2.73
C TRP A 70 -10.29 -4.22 1.59
N MET A 71 -10.22 -5.53 1.85
CA MET A 71 -10.56 -6.58 0.88
C MET A 71 -11.99 -6.42 0.37
N GLN A 72 -12.98 -6.16 1.24
CA GLN A 72 -14.38 -5.95 0.80
C GLN A 72 -14.53 -4.77 -0.16
N LYS A 73 -13.77 -3.68 0.04
CA LYS A 73 -13.82 -2.49 -0.83
C LYS A 73 -13.11 -2.70 -2.17
N ASN A 74 -12.12 -3.59 -2.22
CA ASN A 74 -11.28 -3.84 -3.39
C ASN A 74 -11.58 -5.18 -4.09
N ALA A 75 -12.54 -5.96 -3.59
CA ALA A 75 -12.85 -7.31 -4.06
C ALA A 75 -13.09 -7.38 -5.57
N VAL A 76 -13.78 -6.40 -6.16
CA VAL A 76 -14.05 -6.34 -7.61
C VAL A 76 -12.76 -6.18 -8.42
N ALA A 77 -11.82 -5.34 -7.97
CA ALA A 77 -10.53 -5.16 -8.64
C ALA A 77 -9.66 -6.43 -8.52
N ILE A 78 -9.59 -7.01 -7.32
CA ILE A 78 -8.85 -8.26 -7.07
C ILE A 78 -9.41 -9.41 -7.92
N VAL A 79 -10.74 -9.53 -8.01
CA VAL A 79 -11.41 -10.51 -8.87
C VAL A 79 -11.15 -10.21 -10.34
N GLY A 80 -11.11 -8.95 -10.77
CA GLY A 80 -10.74 -8.56 -12.14
C GLY A 80 -9.31 -8.98 -12.52
N ASP A 81 -8.34 -8.78 -11.63
CA ASP A 81 -6.94 -9.17 -11.84
C ASP A 81 -6.75 -10.70 -11.85
N MET A 82 -7.54 -11.42 -11.04
CA MET A 82 -7.45 -12.89 -10.88
C MET A 82 -8.26 -13.68 -11.92
N VAL A 83 -9.48 -13.23 -12.26
CA VAL A 83 -10.44 -13.99 -13.09
C VAL A 83 -10.22 -13.68 -14.56
N LYS A 84 -9.20 -14.34 -15.11
CA LYS A 84 -8.84 -14.30 -16.53
C LYS A 84 -9.70 -15.29 -17.33
N MET A 85 -11.01 -15.07 -17.37
CA MET A 85 -11.95 -15.87 -18.13
C MET A 85 -12.34 -15.19 -19.44
N VAL A 86 -12.45 -15.96 -20.52
CA VAL A 86 -13.01 -15.50 -21.78
C VAL A 86 -14.51 -15.75 -21.79
N PHE A 87 -15.29 -14.71 -22.06
CA PHE A 87 -16.75 -14.81 -22.20
C PHE A 87 -17.14 -14.72 -23.67
N PHE A 88 -18.03 -15.59 -24.12
CA PHE A 88 -18.57 -15.59 -25.48
C PHE A 88 -20.01 -15.07 -25.48
N GLY A 89 -20.36 -14.26 -26.47
CA GLY A 89 -21.69 -13.68 -26.59
C GLY A 89 -22.01 -13.25 -28.01
N LEU A 90 -23.15 -12.58 -28.14
CA LEU A 90 -23.56 -11.87 -29.36
C LEU A 90 -23.60 -10.37 -29.05
N THR A 91 -23.19 -9.54 -30.00
CA THR A 91 -23.48 -8.09 -29.96
C THR A 91 -24.97 -7.84 -30.21
N ASP A 92 -25.45 -6.62 -29.93
CA ASP A 92 -26.82 -6.21 -30.25
C ASP A 92 -27.15 -6.35 -31.75
N ASP A 93 -26.15 -6.21 -32.61
CA ASP A 93 -26.22 -6.42 -34.07
C ASP A 93 -26.08 -7.89 -34.50
N GLY A 94 -25.97 -8.83 -33.56
CA GLY A 94 -25.96 -10.28 -33.81
C GLY A 94 -24.59 -10.90 -34.15
N TYR A 95 -23.48 -10.18 -34.00
CA TYR A 95 -22.14 -10.72 -34.27
C TYR A 95 -21.61 -11.52 -33.08
N PHE A 96 -21.00 -12.67 -33.34
CA PHE A 96 -20.28 -13.44 -32.32
C PHE A 96 -19.05 -12.67 -31.82
N VAL A 97 -18.92 -12.53 -30.51
CA VAL A 97 -17.84 -11.78 -29.85
C VAL A 97 -17.25 -12.59 -28.69
N ALA A 98 -15.94 -12.50 -28.53
CA ALA A 98 -15.19 -13.02 -27.39
C ALA A 98 -14.62 -11.85 -26.58
N TYR A 99 -14.99 -11.75 -25.31
CA TYR A 99 -14.41 -10.80 -24.36
C TYR A 99 -13.18 -11.44 -23.73
N ILE A 100 -12.00 -11.07 -24.22
CA ILE A 100 -10.71 -11.63 -23.83
C ILE A 100 -10.03 -10.64 -22.88
N PRO A 101 -9.51 -11.06 -21.71
CA PRO A 101 -8.79 -10.17 -20.80
C PRO A 101 -7.39 -9.85 -21.36
N ASP A 102 -6.94 -8.59 -21.25
CA ASP A 102 -5.64 -8.09 -21.76
C ASP A 102 -4.42 -8.96 -21.39
N SER A 103 -4.50 -9.67 -20.27
CA SER A 103 -3.45 -10.61 -19.84
C SER A 103 -3.31 -11.87 -20.70
N TRP A 104 -4.16 -12.07 -21.71
CA TRP A 104 -4.15 -13.20 -22.66
C TRP A 104 -3.75 -12.74 -24.08
N ASN A 105 -2.99 -11.64 -24.22
CA ASN A 105 -2.54 -11.11 -25.52
C ASN A 105 -1.78 -12.11 -26.42
N ASP A 106 -1.17 -13.14 -25.83
CA ASP A 106 -0.47 -14.20 -26.57
C ASP A 106 -1.42 -15.24 -27.19
N ILE A 107 -2.69 -15.27 -26.75
CA ILE A 107 -3.71 -16.25 -27.18
C ILE A 107 -4.66 -15.57 -28.17
N GLN A 108 -4.60 -16.00 -29.43
CA GLN A 108 -5.49 -15.50 -30.48
C GLN A 108 -6.68 -16.45 -30.68
N PHE A 109 -7.87 -15.90 -30.51
CA PHE A 109 -9.13 -16.57 -30.85
C PHE A 109 -9.50 -16.23 -32.29
N ALA A 110 -9.41 -17.22 -33.18
CA ALA A 110 -9.81 -17.10 -34.57
C ALA A 110 -11.06 -17.95 -34.83
N THR A 111 -12.04 -17.41 -35.53
CA THR A 111 -12.92 -18.26 -36.36
C THR A 111 -12.11 -18.67 -37.60
N THR A 112 -12.26 -19.90 -38.10
CA THR A 112 -11.56 -20.43 -39.30
C THR A 112 -12.00 -19.79 -40.62
N GLY A 113 -12.54 -18.57 -40.59
CA GLY A 113 -13.75 -18.26 -41.34
C GLY A 113 -14.96 -18.97 -40.72
N LEU A 114 -16.17 -18.50 -41.03
CA LEU A 114 -17.38 -19.30 -40.84
C LEU A 114 -17.24 -20.50 -41.80
N ASP A 115 -16.52 -21.53 -41.34
CA ASP A 115 -16.07 -22.71 -42.08
C ASP A 115 -16.43 -24.00 -41.32
N ILE A 116 -17.00 -24.98 -42.02
CA ILE A 116 -18.32 -25.50 -41.62
C ILE A 116 -18.69 -26.93 -42.11
N THR A 117 -19.47 -27.72 -41.33
CA THR A 117 -19.93 -29.10 -41.72
C THR A 117 -21.25 -29.63 -41.07
N VAL A 118 -22.26 -30.00 -41.88
CA VAL A 118 -23.50 -30.85 -41.67
C VAL A 118 -24.03 -31.15 -43.09
N PRO A 119 -24.48 -32.36 -43.49
CA PRO A 119 -24.94 -32.60 -44.88
C PRO A 119 -26.07 -31.65 -45.34
N GLY A 120 -25.70 -30.54 -46.00
CA GLY A 120 -26.60 -29.47 -46.42
C GLY A 120 -26.90 -28.39 -45.37
N VAL A 121 -26.11 -28.22 -44.30
CA VAL A 121 -26.28 -27.07 -43.37
C VAL A 121 -25.00 -26.45 -42.82
N GLU A 122 -23.94 -27.22 -42.63
CA GLU A 122 -22.61 -26.69 -42.34
C GLU A 122 -22.46 -25.83 -41.03
N TYR A 123 -22.00 -26.40 -39.90
CA TYR A 123 -21.82 -25.71 -38.59
C TYR A 123 -20.36 -25.37 -38.21
N GLY A 124 -20.10 -24.30 -37.42
CA GLY A 124 -18.82 -23.55 -37.40
C GLY A 124 -17.98 -23.46 -36.10
N HIS A 125 -16.70 -23.13 -36.28
CA HIS A 125 -15.62 -23.42 -35.33
C HIS A 125 -14.92 -22.19 -34.74
N LEU A 126 -14.61 -22.27 -33.44
CA LEU A 126 -13.66 -21.39 -32.75
C LEU A 126 -12.33 -22.12 -32.59
N VAL A 127 -11.24 -21.52 -33.04
CA VAL A 127 -9.87 -22.03 -32.97
C VAL A 127 -9.03 -21.11 -32.10
N ILE A 128 -8.16 -21.74 -31.31
CA ILE A 128 -7.23 -21.06 -30.41
C ILE A 128 -5.83 -21.25 -30.97
N ASN A 129 -5.15 -20.15 -31.27
CA ASN A 129 -3.74 -20.12 -31.64
C ASN A 129 -2.92 -19.57 -30.46
N TYR A 130 -1.78 -20.19 -30.17
CA TYR A 130 -0.85 -19.88 -29.09
C TYR A 130 0.57 -20.34 -29.45
#